data_AF-A0A842ZXC9-F1
#
_entry.id   AF-A0A842ZXC9-F1
#
_cell.length_a   1.000
_cell.length_b   1.000
_cell.length_c   1.000
_cell.angle_alpha   90.00
_cell.angle_beta   90.00
_cell.angle_gamma   90.00
#
_symmetry.space_group_name_H-M   'P 1'
#
loop_
_entity.id
_entity.type
_entity.pdbx_description
1 polymer ?
#
loop_
_entity_poly.entity_id
_entity_poly.type
_entity_poly.pdbx_seq_one_letter_code
_entity_poly.pdbx_strand_id
1 'polypeptide(L)'
;MKIYTKKHLGIILVAILVISSMVLIFPSEKVTAGSYNGEDLVHAILANQSWFVPSSSSYTDTDTGGHRQAVVLSSLGTMHPSDGSTFALLSTGIAGTPIVTSGATNPGSERGTWFAGGQYGSPNDEANLTFKLQVPPGMNYFDYRVQFFSAEYPEYQGTQYNDKFTVTVNSPSKGKTKYILDVNSGRFQLYANDIPGTGFDIFALNGNTSGVTWVGLTPHNPGADAGATVLGVNPAGKHPVSPGEQITVTFDIKDVADNQFDSAAYIDNVHFSAFAEAGITAEKTGFDLNGGQLESGDIIRYRIDIRNKGSANQNDNPGNEFEDYIPQNTTYVPGSIQAKHDDENYGNISYDGVNKITWNGEIPGGDFSFKIYFNVTINQNLPNGALISNRGTIYWDKNGDHVINHTNYFNLTVSAAPPPYVEENFSDDDAGCKATQSYEGRPWFETSQTSGRSNFEVAPSCYYRTDNSFKIKLRLNESPQYWNYTLTNLNGDMKAWEAWFACGNISEPANLLVNFKNRNGNDIAKLKFEYIPNGTTLPTDFVLTLSYWNENKWKQLGEYLFNDWYKIRIEKNGPASLNYSLYRTGVQVELVDFATGNQLIAPFENLAQVEWRSTQNPVVCPLFFWDEHKVELE
;
A
#
# COMPACT_ATOMS: atom_id res chain seq x y z
N MET A 1 -12.35 78.72 -38.59
CA MET A 1 -11.31 78.77 -37.54
C MET A 1 -12.00 78.85 -36.18
N LYS A 2 -12.44 77.72 -35.63
CA LYS A 2 -12.96 77.62 -34.27
C LYS A 2 -11.92 76.88 -33.44
N ILE A 3 -11.33 77.60 -32.51
CA ILE A 3 -10.27 77.16 -31.61
C ILE A 3 -10.86 76.07 -30.71
N TYR A 4 -10.51 74.81 -30.95
CA TYR A 4 -10.76 73.74 -30.01
C TYR A 4 -9.91 73.99 -28.76
N THR A 5 -10.60 74.22 -27.65
CA THR A 5 -10.04 74.57 -26.35
C THR A 5 -9.10 73.47 -25.83
N LYS A 6 -7.96 73.88 -25.24
CA LYS A 6 -6.91 73.02 -24.63
C LYS A 6 -7.46 71.92 -23.70
N LYS A 7 -8.67 72.07 -23.16
CA LYS A 7 -9.36 71.08 -22.30
C LYS A 7 -9.75 69.81 -23.06
N HIS A 8 -10.10 69.89 -24.35
CA HIS A 8 -10.49 68.72 -25.13
C HIS A 8 -9.27 67.94 -25.65
N LEU A 9 -8.14 68.61 -25.90
CA LEU A 9 -6.90 67.94 -26.31
C LEU A 9 -6.29 67.11 -25.16
N GLY A 10 -6.38 67.62 -23.91
CA GLY A 10 -5.92 66.89 -22.72
C GLY A 10 -6.75 65.64 -22.42
N ILE A 11 -8.07 65.69 -22.62
CA ILE A 11 -8.96 64.53 -22.43
C ILE A 11 -8.71 63.46 -23.51
N ILE A 12 -8.42 63.86 -24.75
CA ILE A 12 -8.07 62.93 -25.83
C ILE A 12 -6.71 62.27 -25.58
N LEU A 13 -5.71 63.02 -25.08
CA LEU A 13 -4.39 62.44 -24.73
C LEU A 13 -4.48 61.49 -23.53
N VAL A 14 -5.29 61.80 -22.51
CA VAL A 14 -5.52 60.90 -21.37
C VAL A 14 -6.31 59.67 -21.80
N ALA A 15 -7.29 59.79 -22.69
CA ALA A 15 -8.02 58.65 -23.24
C ALA A 15 -7.10 57.73 -24.09
N ILE A 16 -6.18 58.29 -24.87
CA ILE A 16 -5.21 57.51 -25.65
C ILE A 16 -4.19 56.81 -24.73
N LEU A 17 -3.76 57.45 -23.63
CA LEU A 17 -2.88 56.83 -22.63
C LEU A 17 -3.58 55.74 -21.81
N VAL A 18 -4.87 55.91 -21.49
CA VAL A 18 -5.66 54.90 -20.77
C VAL A 18 -5.96 53.69 -21.68
N ILE A 19 -6.18 53.91 -22.98
CA ILE A 19 -6.31 52.84 -23.97
C ILE A 19 -4.97 52.14 -24.22
N SER A 20 -3.82 52.82 -24.11
CA SER A 20 -2.51 52.17 -24.20
C SER A 20 -2.09 51.43 -22.93
N SER A 21 -2.76 51.66 -21.79
CA SER A 21 -2.57 50.93 -20.53
C SER A 21 -3.59 49.81 -20.29
N MET A 22 -4.59 49.66 -21.17
CA MET A 22 -5.39 48.44 -21.16
C MET A 22 -4.53 47.32 -21.75
N VAL A 23 -4.09 46.42 -20.88
CA VAL A 23 -3.62 45.09 -21.28
C VAL A 23 -4.72 44.50 -22.16
N LEU A 24 -4.50 44.45 -23.46
CA LEU A 24 -5.33 43.70 -24.39
C LEU A 24 -5.17 42.23 -24.00
N ILE A 25 -6.09 41.73 -23.18
CA ILE A 25 -6.25 40.30 -22.96
C ILE A 25 -6.75 39.76 -24.30
N PHE A 26 -5.83 39.26 -25.12
CA PHE A 26 -6.22 38.52 -26.30
C PHE A 26 -6.95 37.25 -25.84
N PRO A 27 -8.13 36.92 -26.40
CA PRO A 27 -8.72 35.63 -26.14
C PRO A 27 -7.76 34.54 -26.61
N SER A 28 -7.57 33.51 -25.76
CA SER A 28 -6.83 32.29 -26.10
C SER A 28 -7.29 31.78 -27.47
N GLU A 29 -6.38 31.73 -28.44
CA GLU A 29 -6.64 31.03 -29.69
C GLU A 29 -6.81 29.54 -29.37
N LYS A 30 -7.99 28.99 -29.70
CA LYS A 30 -8.24 27.56 -29.59
C LYS A 30 -7.43 26.85 -30.68
N VAL A 31 -6.31 26.25 -30.28
CA VAL A 31 -5.56 25.36 -31.17
C VAL A 31 -6.31 24.02 -31.26
N THR A 32 -6.65 23.62 -32.47
CA THR A 32 -7.37 22.35 -32.75
C THR A 32 -6.33 21.28 -33.10
N ALA A 33 -6.57 20.02 -32.72
CA ALA A 33 -5.58 18.93 -32.79
C ALA A 33 -4.98 18.66 -34.18
N GLY A 34 -3.64 18.72 -34.27
CA GLY A 34 -2.81 18.34 -35.42
C GLY A 34 -1.52 19.17 -35.48
N SER A 35 -0.35 18.52 -35.31
CA SER A 35 1.02 19.10 -35.33
C SER A 35 1.13 20.50 -34.69
N TYR A 36 1.33 20.54 -33.37
CA TYR A 36 1.57 21.78 -32.63
C TYR A 36 2.97 22.32 -32.94
N ASN A 37 3.06 23.60 -33.29
CA ASN A 37 4.37 24.25 -33.35
C ASN A 37 4.81 24.67 -31.93
N GLY A 38 6.07 25.12 -31.79
CA GLY A 38 6.59 25.55 -30.50
C GLY A 38 5.85 26.77 -29.90
N GLU A 39 5.21 27.61 -30.70
CA GLU A 39 4.42 28.75 -30.23
C GLU A 39 3.06 28.31 -29.66
N ASP A 40 2.38 27.33 -30.30
CA ASP A 40 1.13 26.74 -29.79
C ASP A 40 1.32 26.13 -28.40
N LEU A 41 2.41 25.37 -28.21
CA LEU A 41 2.75 24.74 -26.93
C LEU A 41 3.03 25.79 -25.84
N VAL A 42 3.72 26.88 -26.19
CA VAL A 42 4.03 27.96 -25.25
C VAL A 42 2.77 28.74 -24.86
N HIS A 43 1.90 29.04 -25.82
CA HIS A 43 0.62 29.71 -25.54
C HIS A 43 -0.33 28.88 -24.68
N ALA A 44 -0.22 27.54 -24.75
CA ALA A 44 -1.03 26.63 -23.95
C ALA A 44 -0.67 26.62 -22.46
N ILE A 45 0.56 26.99 -22.09
CA ILE A 45 1.09 26.85 -20.72
C ILE A 45 1.39 28.18 -20.04
N LEU A 46 1.42 29.30 -20.78
CA LEU A 46 1.72 30.62 -20.21
C LEU A 46 0.52 31.21 -19.47
N ALA A 47 0.73 31.61 -18.22
CA ALA A 47 -0.27 32.36 -17.46
C ALA A 47 -0.55 33.76 -18.04
N ASN A 48 0.41 34.32 -18.79
CA ASN A 48 0.23 35.56 -19.53
C ASN A 48 1.05 35.55 -20.82
N GLN A 49 0.34 35.48 -21.95
CA GLN A 49 0.95 35.39 -23.28
C GLN A 49 1.72 36.65 -23.68
N SER A 50 1.48 37.81 -23.06
CA SER A 50 2.22 39.05 -23.37
C SER A 50 3.71 38.98 -23.00
N TRP A 51 4.11 37.98 -22.20
CA TRP A 51 5.51 37.75 -21.86
C TRP A 51 6.26 36.99 -22.95
N PHE A 52 5.56 36.32 -23.87
CA PHE A 52 6.20 35.57 -24.93
C PHE A 52 6.90 36.51 -25.91
N VAL A 53 8.15 36.21 -26.26
CA VAL A 53 8.85 36.90 -27.36
C VAL A 53 8.43 36.22 -28.67
N PRO A 54 7.69 36.89 -29.57
CA PRO A 54 7.14 36.24 -30.76
C PRO A 54 8.22 35.59 -31.64
N SER A 55 7.88 34.45 -32.25
CA SER A 55 8.79 33.69 -33.14
C SER A 55 10.14 33.31 -32.49
N SER A 56 10.19 33.22 -31.16
CA SER A 56 11.39 32.80 -30.41
C SER A 56 11.34 31.37 -29.90
N SER A 57 10.26 30.64 -30.21
CA SER A 57 10.08 29.24 -29.83
C SER A 57 10.64 28.27 -30.89
N SER A 58 11.03 27.10 -30.43
CA SER A 58 11.35 25.93 -31.25
C SER A 58 10.91 24.67 -30.51
N TYR A 59 10.23 23.78 -31.23
CA TYR A 59 9.92 22.43 -30.76
C TYR A 59 10.60 21.43 -31.69
N THR A 60 11.24 20.42 -31.11
CA THR A 60 11.86 19.30 -31.83
C THR A 60 11.63 18.02 -31.07
N ASP A 61 11.37 16.93 -31.78
CA ASP A 61 11.25 15.60 -31.20
C ASP A 61 11.85 14.52 -32.12
N THR A 62 11.98 13.29 -31.62
CA THR A 62 12.46 12.15 -32.42
C THR A 62 11.50 11.80 -33.56
N ASP A 63 10.19 12.02 -33.38
CA ASP A 63 9.16 11.84 -34.42
C ASP A 63 9.15 12.94 -35.49
N THR A 64 10.28 13.14 -36.16
CA THR A 64 10.53 14.23 -37.14
C THR A 64 9.50 14.36 -38.28
N GLY A 65 8.68 13.35 -38.55
CA GLY A 65 7.63 13.37 -39.58
C GLY A 65 6.21 13.64 -39.07
N GLY A 66 5.97 13.51 -37.76
CA GLY A 66 4.62 13.58 -37.16
C GLY A 66 4.50 14.51 -35.96
N HIS A 67 5.62 14.85 -35.31
CA HIS A 67 5.68 15.67 -34.10
C HIS A 67 4.72 15.22 -32.99
N ARG A 68 4.58 13.89 -32.83
CA ARG A 68 3.57 13.27 -31.95
C ARG A 68 3.98 13.21 -30.48
N GLN A 69 5.19 13.67 -30.13
CA GLN A 69 5.68 13.64 -28.75
C GLN A 69 5.22 14.86 -27.93
N ALA A 70 4.36 15.72 -28.49
CA ALA A 70 3.73 16.83 -27.77
C ALA A 70 2.25 16.98 -28.13
N VAL A 71 1.45 17.39 -27.14
CA VAL A 71 0.03 17.68 -27.32
C VAL A 71 -0.44 18.80 -26.39
N VAL A 72 -1.36 19.64 -26.89
CA VAL A 72 -2.13 20.59 -26.08
C VAL A 72 -3.49 20.00 -25.76
N LEU A 73 -3.86 19.99 -24.47
CA LEU A 73 -5.08 19.35 -23.99
C LEU A 73 -5.82 20.24 -22.99
N SER A 74 -7.15 20.14 -22.95
CA SER A 74 -7.99 20.76 -21.91
C SER A 74 -8.28 19.82 -20.73
N SER A 75 -7.96 18.53 -20.88
CA SER A 75 -8.09 17.48 -19.86
C SER A 75 -7.52 16.17 -20.38
N LEU A 76 -6.96 15.34 -19.51
CA LEU A 76 -6.60 13.94 -19.79
C LEU A 76 -6.64 13.12 -18.51
N GLY A 77 -7.61 12.23 -18.35
CA GLY A 77 -7.79 11.49 -17.10
C GLY A 77 -7.94 12.44 -15.92
N THR A 78 -7.04 12.32 -14.93
CA THR A 78 -6.95 13.20 -13.76
C THR A 78 -6.22 14.52 -14.01
N MET A 79 -5.61 14.71 -15.19
CA MET A 79 -4.92 15.95 -15.54
C MET A 79 -5.92 17.02 -15.99
N HIS A 80 -5.87 18.17 -15.32
CA HIS A 80 -6.65 19.37 -15.66
C HIS A 80 -5.73 20.58 -15.73
N PRO A 81 -6.03 21.60 -16.56
CA PRO A 81 -5.33 22.89 -16.52
C PRO A 81 -5.36 23.47 -15.10
N SER A 82 -4.18 23.82 -14.60
CA SER A 82 -3.96 24.53 -13.34
C SER A 82 -4.06 26.05 -13.49
N ASP A 83 -3.89 26.56 -14.70
CA ASP A 83 -4.19 27.93 -15.11
C ASP A 83 -4.75 27.94 -16.55
N GLY A 84 -5.59 28.92 -16.88
CA GLY A 84 -6.22 28.98 -18.20
C GLY A 84 -7.16 27.81 -18.53
N SER A 85 -7.21 27.41 -19.81
CA SER A 85 -8.13 26.37 -20.33
C SER A 85 -7.44 25.16 -20.95
N THR A 86 -6.11 25.15 -20.98
CA THR A 86 -5.28 24.14 -21.64
C THR A 86 -4.00 23.91 -20.84
N PHE A 87 -3.33 22.79 -21.08
CA PHE A 87 -1.96 22.51 -20.66
C PHE A 87 -1.21 21.83 -21.82
N ALA A 88 0.12 21.73 -21.72
CA ALA A 88 0.93 20.94 -22.65
C ALA A 88 1.40 19.64 -21.98
N LEU A 89 1.46 18.58 -22.77
CA LEU A 89 2.04 17.30 -22.38
C LEU A 89 3.17 16.97 -23.35
N LEU A 90 4.38 16.76 -22.84
CA LEU A 90 5.52 16.22 -23.58
C LEU A 90 5.71 14.75 -23.20
N SER A 91 6.09 13.89 -24.14
CA SER A 91 6.22 12.44 -23.92
C SER A 91 7.47 11.87 -24.60
N THR A 92 8.07 10.83 -24.02
CA THR A 92 9.06 10.00 -24.73
C THR A 92 8.39 9.12 -25.79
N GLY A 93 7.09 8.84 -25.66
CA GLY A 93 6.25 8.22 -26.68
C GLY A 93 5.24 9.17 -27.32
N ILE A 94 4.11 8.64 -27.82
CA ILE A 94 3.03 9.50 -28.34
C ILE A 94 2.35 10.22 -27.17
N ALA A 95 2.30 11.55 -27.21
CA ALA A 95 1.74 12.33 -26.13
C ALA A 95 0.21 12.22 -26.06
N GLY A 96 -0.30 11.91 -24.87
CA GLY A 96 -1.73 11.86 -24.58
C GLY A 96 -2.43 10.55 -25.01
N THR A 97 -1.68 9.53 -25.40
CA THR A 97 -2.20 8.20 -25.70
C THR A 97 -1.82 7.19 -24.63
N PRO A 98 -2.64 6.15 -24.37
CA PRO A 98 -2.25 5.04 -23.51
C PRO A 98 -1.01 4.33 -24.04
N ILE A 99 -0.20 3.81 -23.12
CA ILE A 99 0.98 2.99 -23.45
C ILE A 99 0.55 1.72 -24.21
N VAL A 100 1.34 1.31 -25.20
CA VAL A 100 1.04 0.15 -26.03
C VAL A 100 1.41 -1.14 -25.29
N THR A 101 0.39 -1.80 -24.73
CA THR A 101 0.56 -3.14 -24.13
C THR A 101 0.52 -4.20 -25.24
N SER A 102 1.63 -4.90 -25.47
CA SER A 102 1.73 -5.89 -26.55
C SER A 102 1.13 -7.26 -26.20
N GLY A 103 0.89 -7.54 -24.91
CA GLY A 103 0.40 -8.83 -24.41
C GLY A 103 1.28 -10.02 -24.85
N ALA A 104 2.58 -9.78 -25.03
CA ALA A 104 3.54 -10.72 -25.63
C ALA A 104 3.88 -11.89 -24.69
N THR A 105 5.03 -12.57 -24.89
CA THR A 105 5.53 -13.69 -24.07
C THR A 105 6.77 -13.41 -23.20
N ASN A 106 7.34 -12.20 -23.25
CA ASN A 106 8.26 -11.66 -22.24
C ASN A 106 7.73 -10.38 -21.53
N PRO A 107 7.48 -10.38 -20.20
CA PRO A 107 6.86 -9.28 -19.45
C PRO A 107 7.72 -8.02 -19.28
N GLY A 108 8.87 -7.96 -19.97
CA GLY A 108 9.67 -6.75 -20.14
C GLY A 108 9.83 -6.52 -21.63
N SER A 109 8.72 -6.57 -22.37
CA SER A 109 8.64 -6.33 -23.82
C SER A 109 7.34 -5.63 -24.21
N GLU A 110 6.63 -5.13 -23.21
CA GLU A 110 5.72 -4.02 -23.25
C GLU A 110 6.43 -2.86 -23.94
N ARG A 111 5.71 -2.22 -24.86
CA ARG A 111 6.34 -1.35 -25.83
C ARG A 111 5.95 0.08 -25.54
N GLY A 112 6.95 0.86 -25.17
CA GLY A 112 7.00 2.26 -25.43
C GLY A 112 6.84 2.51 -26.93
N THR A 113 6.43 3.72 -27.27
CA THR A 113 6.35 4.12 -28.66
C THR A 113 7.76 4.32 -29.18
N TRP A 114 8.14 3.63 -30.24
CA TRP A 114 9.41 3.87 -30.92
C TRP A 114 9.20 4.56 -32.27
N PHE A 115 9.98 5.61 -32.53
CA PHE A 115 9.87 6.41 -33.74
C PHE A 115 10.85 5.96 -34.84
N ALA A 116 10.61 6.43 -36.08
CA ALA A 116 11.30 5.94 -37.27
C ALA A 116 12.82 6.11 -37.19
N GLY A 117 13.55 4.99 -37.25
CA GLY A 117 15.02 4.94 -37.09
C GLY A 117 15.48 4.21 -35.82
N GLY A 118 14.58 3.99 -34.85
CA GLY A 118 14.82 3.18 -33.66
C GLY A 118 14.76 1.67 -33.90
N GLN A 119 15.49 0.90 -33.10
CA GLN A 119 15.37 -0.56 -32.96
C GLN A 119 15.08 -0.89 -31.49
N TYR A 120 14.40 -2.01 -31.22
CA TYR A 120 14.15 -2.47 -29.85
C TYR A 120 15.40 -2.38 -28.95
N GLY A 121 15.29 -1.69 -27.82
CA GLY A 121 16.39 -1.46 -26.87
C GLY A 121 17.42 -0.41 -27.30
N SER A 122 17.06 0.57 -28.16
CA SER A 122 18.03 1.52 -28.71
C SER A 122 17.59 2.98 -29.03
N PRO A 123 16.31 3.38 -29.17
CA PRO A 123 15.99 4.79 -29.37
C PRO A 123 15.86 5.51 -28.03
N ASN A 124 16.80 6.40 -27.73
CA ASN A 124 16.66 7.36 -26.64
C ASN A 124 15.77 8.50 -27.14
N ASP A 125 14.46 8.29 -27.12
CA ASP A 125 13.46 9.24 -27.61
C ASP A 125 13.47 10.54 -26.80
N GLU A 126 13.44 11.68 -27.47
CA GLU A 126 13.64 12.99 -26.84
C GLU A 126 12.69 14.01 -27.46
N ALA A 127 12.02 14.80 -26.63
CA ALA A 127 11.21 15.93 -27.04
C ALA A 127 11.62 17.19 -26.29
N ASN A 128 11.90 18.25 -27.05
CA ASN A 128 12.48 19.49 -26.56
C ASN A 128 11.65 20.69 -27.00
N LEU A 129 11.18 21.48 -26.03
CA LEU A 129 10.54 22.77 -26.24
C LEU A 129 11.43 23.88 -25.67
N THR A 130 11.93 24.75 -26.55
CA THR A 130 12.74 25.92 -26.18
C THR A 130 12.04 27.20 -26.60
N PHE A 131 12.03 28.24 -25.75
CA PHE A 131 11.39 29.52 -26.03
C PHE A 131 12.01 30.67 -25.23
N LYS A 132 11.75 31.92 -25.65
CA LYS A 132 12.17 33.11 -24.90
C LYS A 132 10.98 33.86 -24.31
N LEU A 133 11.17 34.33 -23.08
CA LEU A 133 10.22 35.17 -22.37
C LEU A 133 10.85 36.50 -21.99
N GLN A 134 10.05 37.57 -22.05
CA GLN A 134 10.35 38.87 -21.52
C GLN A 134 9.94 38.93 -20.05
N VAL A 135 10.91 39.11 -19.14
CA VAL A 135 10.64 39.23 -17.71
C VAL A 135 9.93 40.56 -17.44
N PRO A 136 8.73 40.56 -16.82
CA PRO A 136 8.00 41.78 -16.51
C PRO A 136 8.71 42.66 -15.46
N PRO A 137 8.38 43.96 -15.39
CA PRO A 137 8.85 44.81 -14.31
C PRO A 137 8.47 44.24 -12.94
N GLY A 138 9.42 44.27 -12.00
CA GLY A 138 9.21 43.83 -10.60
C GLY A 138 9.28 42.32 -10.36
N MET A 139 9.45 41.50 -11.39
CA MET A 139 9.54 40.04 -11.25
C MET A 139 10.99 39.54 -11.15
N ASN A 140 11.25 38.64 -10.21
CA ASN A 140 12.60 38.18 -9.85
C ASN A 140 12.78 36.66 -9.97
N TYR A 141 11.71 35.91 -10.20
CA TYR A 141 11.77 34.45 -10.34
C TYR A 141 10.87 33.95 -11.46
N PHE A 142 11.29 32.86 -12.09
CA PHE A 142 10.53 32.11 -13.09
C PHE A 142 10.04 30.80 -12.46
N ASP A 143 8.74 30.53 -12.60
CA ASP A 143 8.08 29.37 -12.03
C ASP A 143 7.12 28.74 -13.06
N TYR A 144 6.72 27.50 -12.80
CA TYR A 144 5.84 26.69 -13.66
C TYR A 144 5.16 25.63 -12.80
N ARG A 145 4.20 24.89 -13.34
CA ARG A 145 3.70 23.64 -12.76
C ARG A 145 4.07 22.48 -13.65
N VAL A 146 4.50 21.41 -13.02
CA VAL A 146 4.87 20.17 -13.69
C VAL A 146 4.37 18.97 -12.91
N GLN A 147 4.01 17.91 -13.63
CA GLN A 147 3.81 16.57 -13.11
C GLN A 147 4.50 15.57 -14.04
N PHE A 148 5.42 14.79 -13.51
CA PHE A 148 6.15 13.74 -14.23
C PHE A 148 5.51 12.38 -14.01
N PHE A 149 5.32 11.63 -15.10
CA PHE A 149 4.71 10.31 -15.20
C PHE A 149 5.72 9.35 -15.83
N SER A 150 5.77 8.12 -15.36
CA SER A 150 6.64 7.10 -15.95
C SER A 150 6.08 5.70 -15.72
N ALA A 151 6.17 4.86 -16.75
CA ALA A 151 5.90 3.43 -16.65
C ALA A 151 7.14 2.62 -16.21
N GLU A 152 8.29 3.26 -16.02
CA GLU A 152 9.46 2.62 -15.42
C GLU A 152 9.33 2.50 -13.88
N TYR A 153 8.38 3.23 -13.27
CA TYR A 153 8.13 3.19 -11.83
C TYR A 153 7.02 2.18 -11.49
N PRO A 154 7.15 1.35 -10.44
CA PRO A 154 8.23 1.34 -9.44
C PRO A 154 9.43 0.46 -9.79
N GLU A 155 9.28 -0.46 -10.74
CA GLU A 155 10.17 -1.61 -10.97
C GLU A 155 11.63 -1.22 -11.25
N TYR A 156 11.85 -0.13 -11.98
CA TYR A 156 13.17 0.25 -12.47
C TYR A 156 13.83 1.38 -11.66
N GLN A 157 13.23 1.77 -10.54
CA GLN A 157 13.85 2.72 -9.62
C GLN A 157 15.20 2.18 -9.09
N GLY A 158 16.24 3.00 -9.21
CA GLY A 158 17.62 2.67 -8.84
C GLY A 158 18.43 1.98 -9.94
N THR A 159 17.86 1.80 -11.13
CA THR A 159 18.54 1.17 -12.27
C THR A 159 19.09 2.20 -13.27
N GLN A 160 19.60 1.71 -14.41
CA GLN A 160 20.07 2.56 -15.51
C GLN A 160 18.94 3.14 -16.37
N TYR A 161 17.75 2.53 -16.28
CA TYR A 161 16.51 2.96 -16.91
C TYR A 161 15.96 4.11 -16.06
N ASN A 162 16.13 5.33 -16.56
CA ASN A 162 15.98 6.53 -15.75
C ASN A 162 15.55 7.71 -16.62
N ASP A 163 14.39 7.56 -17.22
CA ASP A 163 13.73 8.61 -17.97
C ASP A 163 13.70 9.91 -17.20
N LYS A 164 13.90 11.01 -17.90
CA LYS A 164 14.13 12.30 -17.26
C LYS A 164 13.39 13.42 -17.96
N PHE A 165 12.85 14.31 -17.13
CA PHE A 165 12.38 15.63 -17.51
C PHE A 165 13.29 16.70 -16.91
N THR A 166 13.90 17.52 -17.77
CA THR A 166 14.80 18.61 -17.39
C THR A 166 14.20 19.96 -17.78
N VAL A 167 14.13 20.87 -16.81
CA VAL A 167 13.86 22.29 -17.04
C VAL A 167 15.15 23.07 -16.92
N THR A 168 15.47 23.84 -17.96
CA THR A 168 16.64 24.71 -17.98
C THR A 168 16.20 26.15 -18.20
N VAL A 169 16.65 27.06 -17.33
CA VAL A 169 16.41 28.50 -17.47
C VAL A 169 17.74 29.21 -17.57
N ASN A 170 17.93 29.98 -18.64
CA ASN A 170 19.11 30.79 -18.86
C ASN A 170 18.76 32.28 -18.71
N SER A 171 19.10 32.84 -17.55
CA SER A 171 19.02 34.28 -17.30
C SER A 171 20.35 34.94 -17.66
N PRO A 172 20.38 35.96 -18.52
CA PRO A 172 21.59 36.73 -18.81
C PRO A 172 22.28 37.29 -17.57
N SER A 173 21.52 37.70 -16.56
CA SER A 173 22.04 38.34 -15.35
C SER A 173 22.24 37.40 -14.15
N LYS A 174 21.47 36.30 -14.06
CA LYS A 174 21.51 35.35 -12.94
C LYS A 174 22.17 34.01 -13.29
N GLY A 175 22.51 33.81 -14.56
CA GLY A 175 23.13 32.59 -15.06
C GLY A 175 22.12 31.48 -15.35
N LYS A 176 22.66 30.27 -15.60
CA LYS A 176 21.89 29.09 -16.02
C LYS A 176 21.53 28.23 -14.81
N THR A 177 20.25 27.89 -14.68
CA THR A 177 19.71 27.01 -13.63
C THR A 177 19.01 25.80 -14.24
N LYS A 178 18.96 24.68 -13.50
CA LYS A 178 18.37 23.41 -13.95
C LYS A 178 17.56 22.73 -12.86
N TYR A 179 16.36 22.26 -13.20
CA TYR A 179 15.59 21.32 -12.40
C TYR A 179 15.43 20.00 -13.16
N ILE A 180 15.55 18.87 -12.46
CA ILE A 180 15.48 17.53 -13.05
C ILE A 180 14.47 16.72 -12.23
N LEU A 181 13.55 16.07 -12.93
CA LEU A 181 12.71 14.99 -12.44
C LEU A 181 13.10 13.74 -13.22
N ASP A 182 13.43 12.66 -12.54
CA ASP A 182 13.74 11.38 -13.17
C ASP A 182 13.19 10.22 -12.34
N VAL A 183 13.26 8.98 -12.86
CA VAL A 183 12.69 7.80 -12.17
C VAL A 183 13.38 7.52 -10.84
N ASN A 184 14.68 7.77 -10.76
CA ASN A 184 15.50 7.49 -9.58
C ASN A 184 15.31 8.50 -8.44
N SER A 185 15.08 9.77 -8.75
CA SER A 185 14.98 10.88 -7.79
C SER A 185 13.60 11.52 -7.71
N GLY A 186 12.73 11.20 -8.66
CA GLY A 186 11.33 11.58 -8.66
C GLY A 186 10.62 10.95 -7.47
N ARG A 187 10.00 11.79 -6.64
CA ARG A 187 9.14 11.32 -5.54
C ARG A 187 7.76 10.98 -6.11
N PHE A 188 7.65 9.79 -6.69
CA PHE A 188 6.38 9.23 -7.15
C PHE A 188 5.49 8.97 -5.94
N GLN A 189 4.33 9.64 -5.91
CA GLN A 189 3.37 9.61 -4.80
C GLN A 189 1.99 9.14 -5.26
N LEU A 190 1.78 9.09 -6.58
CA LEU A 190 0.56 8.61 -7.20
C LEU A 190 0.92 7.35 -7.99
N TYR A 191 0.18 6.28 -7.78
CA TYR A 191 0.31 5.03 -8.51
C TYR A 191 -0.74 4.96 -9.61
N ALA A 192 -0.68 3.96 -10.49
CA ALA A 192 -1.66 3.73 -11.56
C ALA A 192 -3.14 3.87 -11.10
N ASN A 193 -3.47 3.43 -9.88
CA ASN A 193 -4.82 3.57 -9.30
C ASN A 193 -5.24 5.02 -9.04
N ASP A 194 -4.29 5.93 -8.80
CA ASP A 194 -4.50 7.34 -8.47
C ASP A 194 -4.54 8.25 -9.71
N ILE A 195 -4.17 7.72 -10.88
CA ILE A 195 -4.06 8.46 -12.15
C ILE A 195 -4.89 7.86 -13.29
N PRO A 196 -6.17 7.46 -13.07
CA PRO A 196 -6.98 6.83 -14.10
C PRO A 196 -7.16 7.73 -15.34
N GLY A 197 -7.11 7.11 -16.52
CA GLY A 197 -7.32 7.77 -17.81
C GLY A 197 -6.17 8.69 -18.26
N THR A 198 -5.03 8.67 -17.57
CA THR A 198 -3.84 9.44 -17.95
C THR A 198 -3.01 8.76 -19.04
N GLY A 199 -3.22 7.45 -19.26
CA GLY A 199 -2.39 6.61 -20.11
C GLY A 199 -1.26 5.90 -19.36
N PHE A 200 -1.05 6.28 -18.08
CA PHE A 200 -0.11 5.68 -17.13
C PHE A 200 -0.85 4.88 -16.03
N ASP A 201 -2.13 4.60 -16.24
CA ASP A 201 -2.95 3.71 -15.41
C ASP A 201 -2.81 2.25 -15.86
N ILE A 202 -1.57 1.75 -15.85
CA ILE A 202 -1.22 0.36 -16.21
C ILE A 202 -0.96 -0.50 -14.97
N PHE A 203 -1.29 -1.78 -15.08
CA PHE A 203 -1.32 -2.72 -13.96
C PHE A 203 -0.73 -4.07 -14.31
N ALA A 204 0.04 -4.63 -13.38
CA ALA A 204 0.53 -6.01 -13.42
C ALA A 204 -0.63 -7.02 -13.44
N LEU A 205 -0.71 -7.87 -14.46
CA LEU A 205 -1.77 -8.87 -14.65
C LEU A 205 -1.84 -9.93 -13.55
N ASN A 206 -0.71 -10.20 -12.88
CA ASN A 206 -0.63 -11.15 -11.77
C ASN A 206 -0.84 -10.47 -10.39
N GLY A 207 -1.09 -9.15 -10.36
CA GLY A 207 -1.19 -8.35 -9.14
C GLY A 207 0.12 -8.15 -8.38
N ASN A 208 1.25 -8.65 -8.90
CA ASN A 208 2.57 -8.51 -8.30
C ASN A 208 3.36 -7.40 -9.01
N THR A 209 3.70 -6.33 -8.29
CA THR A 209 4.46 -5.16 -8.78
C THR A 209 5.97 -5.30 -8.53
N SER A 210 6.46 -6.51 -8.25
CA SER A 210 7.86 -6.80 -8.04
C SER A 210 8.35 -7.78 -9.10
N GLY A 211 9.39 -7.39 -9.83
CA GLY A 211 9.86 -8.14 -10.97
C GLY A 211 9.19 -7.68 -12.26
N VAL A 212 9.90 -7.87 -13.37
CA VAL A 212 9.39 -7.74 -14.73
C VAL A 212 8.11 -8.58 -14.91
N THR A 213 6.96 -7.92 -15.07
CA THR A 213 5.61 -8.53 -15.10
C THR A 213 4.75 -8.01 -16.25
N TRP A 214 3.73 -8.79 -16.63
CA TRP A 214 2.84 -8.41 -17.74
C TRP A 214 1.97 -7.24 -17.34
N VAL A 215 1.88 -6.18 -18.14
CA VAL A 215 0.96 -5.08 -17.86
C VAL A 215 -0.29 -5.07 -18.73
N GLY A 216 -1.38 -4.57 -18.14
CA GLY A 216 -2.66 -4.32 -18.82
C GLY A 216 -3.39 -3.12 -18.20
N LEU A 217 -4.55 -2.78 -18.76
CA LEU A 217 -5.36 -1.64 -18.31
C LEU A 217 -6.41 -2.02 -17.25
N THR A 218 -6.45 -3.29 -16.84
CA THR A 218 -7.38 -3.78 -15.82
C THR A 218 -6.83 -3.43 -14.43
N PRO A 219 -7.55 -2.66 -13.61
CA PRO A 219 -7.09 -2.31 -12.27
C PRO A 219 -6.85 -3.53 -11.38
N HIS A 220 -5.70 -3.57 -10.70
CA HIS A 220 -5.33 -4.57 -9.70
C HIS A 220 -4.84 -3.89 -8.41
N ASN A 221 -5.13 -4.50 -7.26
CA ASN A 221 -4.69 -4.00 -5.95
C ASN A 221 -4.26 -5.16 -5.03
N PRO A 222 -2.94 -5.36 -4.76
CA PRO A 222 -1.81 -4.62 -5.36
C PRO A 222 -1.68 -4.89 -6.87
N GLY A 223 -0.90 -4.07 -7.57
CA GLY A 223 -0.69 -4.28 -9.01
C GLY A 223 -0.43 -3.03 -9.86
N ALA A 224 -0.28 -1.84 -9.28
CA ALA A 224 0.06 -0.64 -10.06
C ALA A 224 1.49 -0.71 -10.61
N ASP A 225 1.66 -0.49 -11.91
CA ASP A 225 2.94 -0.69 -12.62
C ASP A 225 3.34 0.52 -13.47
N ALA A 226 2.97 1.69 -12.96
CA ALA A 226 3.35 3.02 -13.41
C ALA A 226 3.07 3.99 -12.26
N GLY A 227 3.65 5.19 -12.33
CA GLY A 227 3.37 6.22 -11.35
C GLY A 227 3.47 7.63 -11.88
N ALA A 228 3.07 8.56 -11.02
CA ALA A 228 3.32 9.98 -11.18
C ALA A 228 3.83 10.63 -9.89
N THR A 229 4.59 11.70 -10.07
CA THR A 229 4.79 12.71 -9.02
C THR A 229 3.49 13.46 -8.73
N VAL A 230 3.39 14.16 -7.61
CA VAL A 230 2.28 15.11 -7.38
C VAL A 230 2.44 16.37 -8.25
N LEU A 231 1.32 16.94 -8.71
CA LEU A 231 1.34 18.18 -9.47
C LEU A 231 1.97 19.32 -8.66
N GLY A 232 2.92 20.05 -9.26
CA GLY A 232 3.61 21.18 -8.61
C GLY A 232 4.90 20.77 -7.90
N VAL A 233 5.54 19.68 -8.33
CA VAL A 233 6.81 19.22 -7.76
C VAL A 233 8.00 20.16 -8.00
N ASN A 234 7.88 21.25 -8.77
CA ASN A 234 9.02 22.14 -8.98
C ASN A 234 9.34 22.98 -7.72
N PRO A 235 10.63 23.17 -7.42
CA PRO A 235 11.09 24.06 -6.35
C PRO A 235 10.83 25.52 -6.74
N ALA A 236 9.93 26.17 -6.01
CA ALA A 236 9.57 27.56 -6.24
C ALA A 236 10.78 28.50 -6.06
N GLY A 237 11.01 29.38 -7.03
CA GLY A 237 12.16 30.29 -7.04
C GLY A 237 13.53 29.64 -7.29
N LYS A 238 13.57 28.42 -7.84
CA LYS A 238 14.82 27.79 -8.33
C LYS A 238 15.45 28.52 -9.51
N HIS A 239 14.67 29.32 -10.22
CA HIS A 239 15.10 30.03 -11.43
C HIS A 239 15.07 31.55 -11.19
N PRO A 240 16.08 32.14 -10.52
CA PRO A 240 16.17 33.59 -10.38
C PRO A 240 16.34 34.26 -11.74
N VAL A 241 15.67 35.39 -11.92
CA VAL A 241 15.73 36.25 -13.11
C VAL A 241 15.81 37.72 -12.66
N SER A 242 16.08 38.63 -13.60
CA SER A 242 16.04 40.08 -13.35
C SER A 242 14.92 40.74 -14.14
N PRO A 243 14.20 41.73 -13.56
CA PRO A 243 13.18 42.49 -14.28
C PRO A 243 13.70 43.08 -15.60
N GLY A 244 12.92 42.95 -16.67
CA GLY A 244 13.19 43.56 -17.97
C GLY A 244 14.19 42.82 -18.86
N GLU A 245 14.80 41.71 -18.41
CA GLU A 245 15.65 40.90 -19.29
C GLU A 245 14.83 39.90 -20.13
N GLN A 246 15.43 39.35 -21.19
CA GLN A 246 14.88 38.21 -21.91
C GLN A 246 15.60 36.94 -21.46
N ILE A 247 14.84 35.94 -21.01
CA ILE A 247 15.36 34.64 -20.59
C ILE A 247 15.09 33.60 -21.68
N THR A 248 15.91 32.56 -21.72
CA THR A 248 15.62 31.34 -22.51
C THR A 248 15.21 30.22 -21.57
N VAL A 249 14.08 29.58 -21.86
CA VAL A 249 13.56 28.42 -21.13
C VAL A 249 13.58 27.22 -22.07
N THR A 250 14.00 26.07 -21.54
CA THR A 250 13.97 24.78 -22.24
C THR A 250 13.32 23.73 -21.35
N PHE A 251 12.26 23.10 -21.85
CA PHE A 251 11.68 21.88 -21.30
C PHE A 251 12.11 20.71 -22.17
N ASP A 252 12.67 19.69 -21.54
CA ASP A 252 13.33 18.57 -22.21
C ASP A 252 12.88 17.28 -21.54
N ILE A 253 12.17 16.40 -22.26
CA ILE A 253 11.88 15.05 -21.80
C ILE A 253 12.67 14.06 -22.64
N LYS A 254 13.28 13.08 -21.99
CA LYS A 254 14.18 12.15 -22.64
C LYS A 254 14.08 10.77 -22.03
N ASP A 255 13.95 9.79 -22.90
CA ASP A 255 14.12 8.38 -22.62
C ASP A 255 15.61 8.07 -22.36
N VAL A 256 15.90 7.32 -21.31
CA VAL A 256 17.27 6.96 -20.94
C VAL A 256 17.44 5.45 -20.89
N ALA A 257 18.40 4.99 -21.70
CA ALA A 257 18.92 3.62 -21.77
C ALA A 257 18.17 2.68 -22.71
N ASP A 258 16.84 2.69 -22.75
CA ASP A 258 16.10 1.91 -23.73
C ASP A 258 14.95 2.68 -24.41
N ASN A 259 13.83 1.99 -24.71
CA ASN A 259 12.64 2.51 -25.36
C ASN A 259 11.38 1.68 -25.06
N GLN A 260 11.44 0.91 -23.97
CA GLN A 260 10.42 -0.08 -23.65
C GLN A 260 9.28 0.52 -22.83
N PHE A 261 9.53 1.61 -22.12
CA PHE A 261 8.51 2.30 -21.35
C PHE A 261 8.51 3.78 -21.69
N ASP A 262 7.31 4.31 -21.94
CA ASP A 262 7.15 5.74 -22.17
C ASP A 262 7.09 6.47 -20.81
N SER A 263 7.46 7.74 -20.82
CA SER A 263 7.33 8.70 -19.74
C SER A 263 6.75 10.01 -20.27
N ALA A 264 6.07 10.78 -19.42
CA ALA A 264 5.45 12.04 -19.83
C ALA A 264 5.60 13.14 -18.78
N ALA A 265 5.60 14.38 -19.24
CA ALA A 265 5.61 15.58 -18.42
C ALA A 265 4.42 16.46 -18.76
N TYR A 266 3.46 16.55 -17.84
CA TYR A 266 2.44 17.59 -17.83
C TYR A 266 3.13 18.91 -17.47
N ILE A 267 2.85 19.98 -18.20
CA ILE A 267 3.41 21.31 -17.99
C ILE A 267 2.30 22.34 -18.11
N ASP A 268 2.22 23.24 -17.14
CA ASP A 268 1.23 24.32 -17.14
C ASP A 268 1.64 25.49 -16.24
N ASN A 269 0.89 26.60 -16.27
CA ASN A 269 1.02 27.77 -15.41
C ASN A 269 2.47 28.28 -15.33
N VAL A 270 3.09 28.47 -16.48
CA VAL A 270 4.40 29.14 -16.62
C VAL A 270 4.22 30.62 -16.30
N HIS A 271 4.88 31.08 -15.25
CA HIS A 271 4.71 32.43 -14.73
C HIS A 271 5.98 33.02 -14.11
N PHE A 272 5.86 34.30 -13.77
CA PHE A 272 6.89 35.03 -13.04
C PHE A 272 6.36 35.45 -11.67
N SER A 273 7.25 35.48 -10.68
CA SER A 273 6.95 35.91 -9.32
C SER A 273 7.93 37.00 -8.85
N ALA A 274 7.43 37.94 -8.04
CA ALA A 274 8.20 39.08 -7.53
C ALA A 274 9.07 38.72 -6.30
N PHE A 275 8.70 37.64 -5.60
CA PHE A 275 9.30 37.19 -4.35
C PHE A 275 9.75 35.73 -4.49
N ALA A 276 10.75 35.34 -3.71
CA ALA A 276 11.03 33.92 -3.52
C ALA A 276 9.89 33.31 -2.70
N GLU A 277 9.38 32.14 -3.10
CA GLU A 277 8.33 31.45 -2.35
C GLU A 277 8.92 30.32 -1.49
N ALA A 278 8.30 30.06 -0.34
CA ALA A 278 8.50 28.83 0.41
C ALA A 278 7.63 27.72 -0.19
N GLY A 279 8.23 26.55 -0.39
CA GLY A 279 7.62 25.41 -1.08
C GLY A 279 7.62 24.17 -0.21
N ILE A 280 6.75 24.13 0.80
CA ILE A 280 6.78 23.07 1.80
C ILE A 280 6.09 21.79 1.31
N THR A 281 6.80 20.67 1.42
CA THR A 281 6.28 19.32 1.19
C THR A 281 6.51 18.48 2.46
N ALA A 282 5.57 17.59 2.77
CA ALA A 282 5.66 16.70 3.93
C ALA A 282 5.16 15.31 3.55
N GLU A 283 5.87 14.27 3.99
CA GLU A 283 5.47 12.86 3.81
C GLU A 283 5.42 12.17 5.16
N LYS A 284 4.46 11.27 5.36
CA LYS A 284 4.29 10.53 6.60
C LYS A 284 4.36 9.03 6.33
N THR A 285 5.19 8.35 7.09
CA THR A 285 5.38 6.90 7.06
C THR A 285 5.16 6.32 8.46
N GLY A 286 4.73 5.07 8.53
CA GLY A 286 4.49 4.34 9.77
C GLY A 286 5.26 3.03 9.72
N PHE A 287 6.09 2.79 10.73
CA PHE A 287 6.89 1.59 10.86
C PHE A 287 6.40 0.79 12.04
N ASP A 288 6.07 -0.46 11.78
CA ASP A 288 5.91 -1.43 12.84
C ASP A 288 7.28 -1.81 13.42
N LEU A 289 7.45 -1.68 14.74
CA LEU A 289 8.77 -1.78 15.37
C LEU A 289 9.21 -3.23 15.65
N ASN A 290 8.29 -4.17 15.79
CA ASN A 290 8.56 -5.62 15.82
C ASN A 290 8.51 -6.23 14.40
N GLY A 291 7.76 -5.61 13.47
CA GLY A 291 7.64 -6.06 12.09
C GLY A 291 6.63 -7.20 11.95
N GLY A 292 6.20 -7.46 10.72
CA GLY A 292 5.11 -8.41 10.46
C GLY A 292 3.83 -7.68 10.06
N GLN A 293 2.68 -8.28 10.34
CA GLN A 293 1.39 -7.59 10.21
C GLN A 293 1.13 -6.82 11.50
N LEU A 294 0.46 -5.67 11.40
CA LEU A 294 0.11 -4.88 12.59
C LEU A 294 -0.92 -5.62 13.43
N GLU A 295 -0.64 -5.74 14.72
CA GLU A 295 -1.44 -6.44 15.71
C GLU A 295 -1.82 -5.51 16.87
N SER A 296 -2.80 -5.92 17.68
CA SER A 296 -3.20 -5.13 18.86
C SER A 296 -2.06 -5.08 19.88
N GLY A 297 -1.64 -3.91 20.32
CA GLY A 297 -0.52 -3.75 21.25
C GLY A 297 0.82 -3.44 20.58
N ASP A 298 0.92 -3.55 19.25
CA ASP A 298 2.11 -3.15 18.52
C ASP A 298 2.41 -1.66 18.67
N ILE A 299 3.67 -1.30 18.47
CA ILE A 299 4.13 0.08 18.47
C ILE A 299 4.41 0.52 17.04
N ILE A 300 3.60 1.47 16.58
CA ILE A 300 3.82 2.15 15.30
C ILE A 300 4.71 3.38 15.56
N ARG A 301 5.88 3.42 14.92
CA ARG A 301 6.68 4.63 14.81
C ARG A 301 6.29 5.41 13.56
N TYR A 302 5.71 6.59 13.76
CA TYR A 302 5.53 7.55 12.68
C TYR A 302 6.82 8.31 12.40
N ARG A 303 7.14 8.51 11.12
CA ARG A 303 8.17 9.42 10.62
C ARG A 303 7.52 10.39 9.65
N ILE A 304 7.75 11.68 9.84
CA ILE A 304 7.27 12.75 8.97
C ILE A 304 8.50 13.44 8.38
N ASP A 305 8.69 13.35 7.07
CA ASP A 305 9.78 13.97 6.33
C ASP A 305 9.29 15.31 5.76
N ILE A 306 9.70 16.43 6.36
CA ILE A 306 9.34 17.80 5.96
C ILE A 306 10.48 18.42 5.15
N ARG A 307 10.15 19.06 4.03
CA ARG A 307 11.13 19.66 3.11
C ARG A 307 10.64 20.97 2.53
N ASN A 308 11.48 21.99 2.55
CA ASN A 308 11.24 23.24 1.85
C ASN A 308 11.97 23.24 0.50
N LYS A 309 11.21 23.00 -0.56
CA LYS A 309 11.68 23.07 -1.94
C LYS A 309 11.78 24.51 -2.45
N GLY A 310 11.18 25.47 -1.74
CA GLY A 310 11.25 26.88 -2.09
C GLY A 310 12.64 27.47 -1.90
N SER A 311 12.90 28.60 -2.53
CA SER A 311 14.15 29.37 -2.35
C SER A 311 14.07 30.37 -1.20
N ALA A 312 12.87 30.68 -0.69
CA ALA A 312 12.69 31.45 0.53
C ALA A 312 12.61 30.53 1.76
N ASN A 313 13.10 31.05 2.87
CA ASN A 313 12.85 30.45 4.17
C ASN A 313 11.36 30.57 4.50
N GLN A 314 10.77 29.51 5.02
CA GLN A 314 9.58 29.64 5.84
C GLN A 314 10.05 30.17 7.19
N ASN A 315 9.77 31.43 7.50
CA ASN A 315 10.12 32.01 8.79
C ASN A 315 9.27 31.37 9.91
N ASP A 316 9.76 31.44 11.15
CA ASP A 316 8.97 31.16 12.35
C ASP A 316 7.88 32.24 12.47
N ASN A 317 6.66 31.90 12.04
CA ASN A 317 5.52 32.80 12.00
C ASN A 317 4.63 32.56 13.23
N PRO A 318 3.74 33.51 13.61
CA PRO A 318 2.84 33.30 14.73
C PRO A 318 1.95 32.06 14.53
N GLY A 319 2.15 31.02 15.35
CA GLY A 319 1.39 29.78 15.28
C GLY A 319 2.28 28.54 15.41
N ASN A 320 1.77 27.38 15.00
CA ASN A 320 2.60 26.20 14.77
C ASN A 320 2.68 25.97 13.27
N GLU A 321 3.87 25.70 12.74
CA GLU A 321 4.04 25.31 11.34
C GLU A 321 3.59 23.86 11.10
N PHE A 322 3.54 23.00 12.13
CA PHE A 322 3.04 21.64 11.98
C PHE A 322 2.18 21.19 13.16
N GLU A 323 1.09 20.48 12.85
CA GLU A 323 0.20 19.84 13.82
C GLU A 323 -0.20 18.43 13.38
N ASP A 324 -0.26 17.49 14.31
CA ASP A 324 -0.64 16.09 14.06
C ASP A 324 -1.39 15.54 15.27
N TYR A 325 -2.62 15.06 15.05
CA TYR A 325 -3.43 14.48 16.12
C TYR A 325 -3.10 13.00 16.27
N ILE A 326 -2.96 12.52 17.50
CA ILE A 326 -2.78 11.09 17.79
C ILE A 326 -3.97 10.32 17.20
N PRO A 327 -3.72 9.31 16.35
CA PRO A 327 -4.77 8.64 15.61
C PRO A 327 -5.70 7.87 16.55
N GLN A 328 -6.97 7.78 16.15
CA GLN A 328 -7.94 6.94 16.84
C GLN A 328 -7.45 5.48 16.89
N ASN A 329 -7.88 4.73 17.91
CA ASN A 329 -7.48 3.35 18.15
C ASN A 329 -6.02 3.16 18.55
N THR A 330 -5.33 4.25 18.91
CA THR A 330 -3.97 4.21 19.43
C THR A 330 -3.82 5.04 20.70
N THR A 331 -2.73 4.81 21.42
CA THR A 331 -2.32 5.58 22.59
C THR A 331 -0.90 6.11 22.35
N TYR A 332 -0.66 7.40 22.58
CA TYR A 332 0.67 7.99 22.45
C TYR A 332 1.68 7.37 23.42
N VAL A 333 2.90 7.09 22.95
CA VAL A 333 4.00 6.62 23.80
C VAL A 333 4.75 7.83 24.38
N PRO A 334 4.72 8.08 25.70
CA PRO A 334 5.34 9.25 26.30
C PRO A 334 6.85 9.37 26.01
N GLY A 335 7.30 10.58 25.68
CA GLY A 335 8.72 10.86 25.43
C GLY A 335 9.24 10.36 24.07
N SER A 336 8.37 9.88 23.19
CA SER A 336 8.75 9.36 21.87
C SER A 336 8.92 10.44 20.79
N ILE A 337 8.54 11.69 21.07
CA ILE A 337 8.58 12.77 20.08
C ILE A 337 10.01 13.27 19.85
N GLN A 338 10.38 13.42 18.58
CA GLN A 338 11.67 13.96 18.18
C GLN A 338 11.52 14.76 16.88
N ALA A 339 12.28 15.84 16.72
CA ALA A 339 12.44 16.55 15.46
C ALA A 339 13.93 16.66 15.17
N LYS A 340 14.36 16.20 13.99
CA LYS A 340 15.76 15.92 13.66
C LYS A 340 16.16 16.46 12.29
N HIS A 341 17.26 17.19 12.22
CA HIS A 341 18.00 17.49 10.99
C HIS A 341 19.43 16.98 11.19
N ASP A 342 19.90 16.09 10.30
CA ASP A 342 21.22 15.44 10.40
C ASP A 342 21.55 14.92 11.82
N ASP A 343 20.57 14.22 12.41
CA ASP A 343 20.59 13.64 13.78
C ASP A 343 20.61 14.64 14.96
N GLU A 344 20.73 15.93 14.69
CA GLU A 344 20.60 17.00 15.68
C GLU A 344 19.15 17.42 15.90
N ASN A 345 18.81 17.86 17.13
CA ASN A 345 17.46 18.34 17.42
C ASN A 345 17.18 19.61 16.63
N TYR A 346 16.00 19.69 16.01
CA TYR A 346 15.64 20.80 15.14
C TYR A 346 14.25 21.38 15.44
N GLY A 347 14.19 22.70 15.63
CA GLY A 347 12.97 23.42 16.00
C GLY A 347 12.42 23.01 17.38
N ASN A 348 11.18 23.41 17.66
CA ASN A 348 10.51 23.14 18.93
C ASN A 348 9.36 22.15 18.72
N ILE A 349 9.54 20.89 19.12
CA ILE A 349 8.50 19.86 19.07
C ILE A 349 7.88 19.64 20.45
N SER A 350 6.54 19.54 20.51
CA SER A 350 5.83 19.28 21.76
C SER A 350 4.60 18.39 21.57
N TYR A 351 4.20 17.72 22.64
CA TYR A 351 2.92 17.02 22.76
C TYR A 351 2.08 17.73 23.83
N ASP A 352 0.83 18.03 23.54
CA ASP A 352 -0.06 18.84 24.39
C ASP A 352 -0.55 18.11 25.66
N GLY A 353 -0.18 16.84 25.83
CA GLY A 353 -0.61 16.00 26.95
C GLY A 353 -2.01 15.41 26.78
N VAL A 354 -2.69 15.68 25.64
CA VAL A 354 -4.03 15.21 25.35
C VAL A 354 -4.01 14.33 24.12
N ASN A 355 -3.78 14.90 22.94
CA ASN A 355 -3.85 14.16 21.67
C ASN A 355 -3.21 14.88 20.50
N LYS A 356 -2.39 15.92 20.70
CA LYS A 356 -1.82 16.69 19.59
C LYS A 356 -0.32 16.88 19.73
N ILE A 357 0.40 16.55 18.66
CA ILE A 357 1.80 16.89 18.45
C ILE A 357 1.86 18.19 17.66
N THR A 358 2.74 19.08 18.06
CA THR A 358 3.00 20.36 17.39
C THR A 358 4.49 20.52 17.15
N TRP A 359 4.85 21.14 16.04
CA TRP A 359 6.20 21.62 15.79
C TRP A 359 6.14 23.07 15.32
N ASN A 360 7.05 23.88 15.85
CA ASN A 360 7.20 25.29 15.50
C ASN A 360 8.69 25.59 15.23
N GLY A 361 8.95 26.33 14.16
CA GLY A 361 10.24 26.91 13.85
C GLY A 361 10.40 27.34 12.39
N GLU A 362 11.56 27.93 12.09
CA GLU A 362 11.96 28.26 10.72
C GLU A 362 12.22 26.98 9.90
N ILE A 363 11.86 26.97 8.62
CA ILE A 363 12.26 25.96 7.64
C ILE A 363 13.02 26.65 6.51
N PRO A 364 14.37 26.63 6.51
CA PRO A 364 15.20 27.26 5.50
C PRO A 364 14.81 26.86 4.08
N GLY A 365 14.97 27.78 3.13
CA GLY A 365 14.82 27.48 1.71
C GLY A 365 16.02 26.67 1.17
N GLY A 366 16.03 26.45 -0.14
CA GLY A 366 17.16 25.81 -0.82
C GLY A 366 17.21 24.30 -0.62
N ASP A 367 16.03 23.67 -0.59
CA ASP A 367 15.88 22.21 -0.53
C ASP A 367 16.18 21.55 0.83
N PHE A 368 16.20 22.37 1.89
CA PHE A 368 16.37 21.95 3.28
C PHE A 368 15.28 20.95 3.70
N SER A 369 15.66 19.96 4.51
CA SER A 369 14.72 18.97 5.04
C SER A 369 15.05 18.53 6.45
N PHE A 370 14.03 18.13 7.20
CA PHE A 370 14.14 17.57 8.54
C PHE A 370 13.04 16.53 8.77
N LYS A 371 13.17 15.76 9.86
CA LYS A 371 12.28 14.63 10.15
C LYS A 371 11.66 14.78 11.53
N ILE A 372 10.37 14.52 11.65
CA ILE A 372 9.66 14.38 12.92
C ILE A 372 9.36 12.90 13.17
N TYR A 373 9.52 12.45 14.42
CA TYR A 373 9.19 11.11 14.86
C TYR A 373 8.27 11.15 16.06
N PHE A 374 7.37 10.17 16.15
CA PHE A 374 6.66 9.83 17.38
C PHE A 374 6.14 8.40 17.32
N ASN A 375 5.90 7.79 18.48
CA ASN A 375 5.39 6.42 18.57
C ASN A 375 3.99 6.41 19.18
N VAL A 376 3.16 5.47 18.71
CA VAL A 376 1.87 5.14 19.31
C VAL A 376 1.75 3.64 19.50
N THR A 377 1.04 3.21 20.53
CA THR A 377 0.69 1.81 20.75
C THR A 377 -0.72 1.56 20.22
N ILE A 378 -0.92 0.49 19.46
CA ILE A 378 -2.25 0.07 19.01
C ILE A 378 -3.07 -0.37 20.22
N ASN A 379 -4.27 0.17 20.39
CA ASN A 379 -5.13 -0.17 21.52
C ASN A 379 -5.50 -1.66 21.51
N GLN A 380 -5.68 -2.23 22.70
CA GLN A 380 -6.09 -3.63 22.84
C GLN A 380 -7.53 -3.85 22.34
N ASN A 381 -7.82 -5.07 21.88
CA ASN A 381 -9.15 -5.55 21.47
C ASN A 381 -9.80 -4.82 20.29
N LEU A 382 -9.02 -4.35 19.30
CA LEU A 382 -9.60 -3.77 18.10
C LEU A 382 -10.31 -4.83 17.24
N PRO A 383 -11.46 -4.48 16.61
CA PRO A 383 -12.08 -5.33 15.59
C PRO A 383 -11.15 -5.60 14.41
N ASN A 384 -11.31 -6.75 13.75
CA ASN A 384 -10.56 -7.10 12.54
C ASN A 384 -10.72 -6.01 11.46
N GLY A 385 -9.61 -5.66 10.80
CA GLY A 385 -9.58 -4.64 9.74
C GLY A 385 -9.76 -3.20 10.27
N ALA A 386 -9.65 -2.99 11.59
CA ALA A 386 -9.72 -1.65 12.15
C ALA A 386 -8.65 -0.75 11.52
N LEU A 387 -9.13 0.32 10.88
CA LEU A 387 -8.26 1.30 10.25
C LEU A 387 -7.69 2.23 11.31
N ILE A 388 -6.37 2.38 11.28
CA ILE A 388 -5.62 3.39 12.01
C ILE A 388 -5.21 4.43 10.96
N SER A 389 -5.99 5.50 10.89
CA SER A 389 -5.72 6.62 10.00
C SER A 389 -5.16 7.78 10.78
N ASN A 390 -3.98 8.26 10.38
CA ASN A 390 -3.37 9.44 10.97
C ASN A 390 -3.20 10.54 9.93
N ARG A 391 -3.46 11.79 10.32
CA ARG A 391 -3.37 12.98 9.46
C ARG A 391 -2.53 14.07 10.12
N GLY A 392 -1.45 14.45 9.46
CA GLY A 392 -0.67 15.63 9.78
C GLY A 392 -1.09 16.83 8.94
N THR A 393 -0.86 18.02 9.47
CA THR A 393 -1.11 19.30 8.81
C THR A 393 0.15 20.16 8.89
N ILE A 394 0.53 20.79 7.79
CA ILE A 394 1.64 21.76 7.73
C ILE A 394 1.15 23.10 7.21
N TYR A 395 1.61 24.17 7.85
CA TYR A 395 1.23 25.56 7.62
C TYR A 395 2.47 26.36 7.23
N TRP A 396 2.35 27.20 6.21
CA TRP A 396 3.44 28.09 5.82
C TRP A 396 2.92 29.35 5.14
N ASP A 397 3.78 30.35 5.13
CA ASP A 397 3.65 31.57 4.36
C ASP A 397 4.28 31.35 2.98
N LYS A 398 3.43 31.18 1.97
CA LYS A 398 3.88 30.91 0.62
C LYS A 398 4.48 32.15 -0.06
N ASN A 399 3.97 33.34 0.22
CA ASN A 399 4.29 34.56 -0.53
C ASN A 399 5.29 35.48 0.19
N GLY A 400 5.69 35.15 1.43
CA GLY A 400 6.68 35.87 2.21
C GLY A 400 6.15 37.16 2.86
N ASP A 401 4.84 37.29 3.05
CA ASP A 401 4.21 38.47 3.69
C ASP A 401 4.12 38.37 5.23
N HIS A 402 4.73 37.34 5.80
CA HIS A 402 4.72 36.96 7.22
C HIS A 402 3.32 36.56 7.74
N VAL A 403 2.42 36.16 6.85
CA VAL A 403 1.11 35.62 7.18
C VAL A 403 0.99 34.22 6.61
N ILE A 404 0.65 33.25 7.46
CA ILE A 404 0.32 31.89 7.01
C ILE A 404 -0.89 31.99 6.08
N ASN A 405 -0.69 31.62 4.82
CA ASN A 405 -1.69 31.68 3.76
C ASN A 405 -1.81 30.37 2.97
N HIS A 406 -1.07 29.34 3.38
CA HIS A 406 -1.12 28.02 2.77
C HIS A 406 -1.14 26.90 3.81
N THR A 407 -1.76 25.77 3.45
CA THR A 407 -1.90 24.58 4.30
C THR A 407 -1.87 23.32 3.45
N ASN A 408 -1.23 22.26 3.94
CA ASN A 408 -1.24 20.94 3.30
C ASN A 408 -1.56 19.85 4.33
N TYR A 409 -2.37 18.87 3.91
CA TYR A 409 -2.75 17.70 4.70
C TYR A 409 -2.14 16.44 4.08
N PHE A 410 -1.61 15.57 4.92
CA PHE A 410 -1.07 14.27 4.51
C PHE A 410 -1.52 13.20 5.48
N ASN A 411 -1.87 12.03 4.95
CA ASN A 411 -2.43 10.94 5.73
C ASN A 411 -1.65 9.63 5.55
N LEU A 412 -1.77 8.76 6.54
CA LEU A 412 -1.37 7.36 6.45
C LEU A 412 -2.51 6.53 7.05
N THR A 413 -2.94 5.49 6.34
CA THR A 413 -3.91 4.52 6.86
C THR A 413 -3.25 3.14 6.89
N VAL A 414 -3.29 2.50 8.05
CA VAL A 414 -2.82 1.12 8.24
C VAL A 414 -3.94 0.29 8.91
N SER A 415 -3.94 -1.04 8.76
CA SER A 415 -4.96 -1.92 9.33
C SER A 415 -4.34 -2.96 10.26
N ALA A 416 -4.94 -3.19 11.43
CA ALA A 416 -4.55 -4.30 12.31
C ALA A 416 -5.19 -5.62 11.85
N ALA A 417 -4.40 -6.69 11.74
CA ALA A 417 -4.79 -8.03 11.28
C ALA A 417 -4.91 -9.03 12.47
N PRO A 418 -5.73 -10.10 12.36
CA PRO A 418 -5.77 -11.18 13.34
C PRO A 418 -4.52 -12.07 13.25
N PRO A 419 -4.21 -12.88 14.28
CA PRO A 419 -3.19 -13.89 14.14
C PRO A 419 -3.59 -14.89 13.04
N PRO A 420 -2.67 -15.28 12.14
CA PRO A 420 -2.99 -16.23 11.07
C PRO A 420 -3.36 -17.62 11.62
N TYR A 421 -2.93 -17.94 12.84
CA TYR A 421 -3.31 -19.13 13.58
C TYR A 421 -3.05 -18.99 15.08
N VAL A 422 -3.70 -19.84 15.87
CA VAL A 422 -3.38 -20.07 17.28
C VAL A 422 -3.06 -21.55 17.50
N GLU A 423 -2.18 -21.82 18.46
CA GLU A 423 -1.66 -23.17 18.71
C GLU A 423 -1.65 -23.48 20.21
N GLU A 424 -1.98 -24.73 20.49
CA GLU A 424 -1.99 -25.35 21.79
C GLU A 424 -1.18 -26.64 21.73
N ASN A 425 -0.06 -26.66 22.44
CA ASN A 425 0.94 -27.73 22.40
C ASN A 425 1.16 -28.40 23.76
N PHE A 426 0.33 -28.06 24.75
CA PHE A 426 0.25 -28.65 26.09
C PHE A 426 1.51 -28.46 26.96
N SER A 427 2.50 -27.71 26.48
CA SER A 427 3.84 -27.66 27.07
C SER A 427 3.95 -26.75 28.29
N ASP A 428 3.03 -25.81 28.44
CA ASP A 428 2.92 -24.91 29.60
C ASP A 428 1.92 -25.41 30.64
N ASP A 429 1.21 -26.50 30.37
CA ASP A 429 0.23 -27.07 31.30
C ASP A 429 0.83 -28.12 32.27
N ASP A 430 0.23 -28.22 33.45
CA ASP A 430 0.60 -29.19 34.47
C ASP A 430 0.06 -30.60 34.16
N ALA A 431 0.92 -31.63 34.28
CA ALA A 431 0.53 -33.03 34.13
C ALA A 431 -0.61 -33.44 35.09
N GLY A 432 -1.64 -34.09 34.56
CA GLY A 432 -2.85 -34.51 35.30
C GLY A 432 -3.92 -33.43 35.42
N CYS A 433 -3.66 -32.21 34.94
CA CYS A 433 -4.62 -31.11 34.92
C CYS A 433 -5.37 -31.00 33.57
N LYS A 434 -6.34 -30.09 33.50
CA LYS A 434 -6.87 -29.59 32.22
C LYS A 434 -5.81 -28.76 31.50
N ALA A 435 -5.97 -28.60 30.19
CA ALA A 435 -5.18 -27.68 29.39
C ALA A 435 -5.91 -26.34 29.19
N THR A 436 -5.17 -25.24 29.17
CA THR A 436 -5.71 -23.90 28.88
C THR A 436 -4.73 -23.09 28.06
N GLN A 437 -5.22 -22.36 27.06
CA GLN A 437 -4.36 -21.52 26.23
C GLN A 437 -4.92 -20.12 26.02
N SER A 438 -3.99 -19.15 26.01
CA SER A 438 -4.28 -17.75 25.69
C SER A 438 -3.36 -17.24 24.59
N TYR A 439 -3.90 -16.38 23.73
CA TYR A 439 -3.11 -15.60 22.79
C TYR A 439 -3.12 -14.15 23.26
N GLU A 440 -1.94 -13.62 23.61
CA GLU A 440 -1.77 -12.27 24.18
C GLU A 440 -2.67 -11.99 25.40
N GLY A 441 -2.82 -12.98 26.29
CA GLY A 441 -3.66 -12.87 27.48
C GLY A 441 -5.17 -12.98 27.21
N ARG A 442 -5.59 -13.24 25.97
CA ARG A 442 -6.98 -13.56 25.61
C ARG A 442 -7.16 -15.09 25.59
N PRO A 443 -7.97 -15.67 26.50
CA PRO A 443 -8.24 -17.10 26.50
C PRO A 443 -8.97 -17.50 25.22
N TRP A 444 -8.49 -18.56 24.57
CA TRP A 444 -9.13 -19.10 23.36
C TRP A 444 -9.38 -20.60 23.43
N PHE A 445 -8.64 -21.35 24.26
CA PHE A 445 -8.77 -22.79 24.42
C PHE A 445 -8.85 -23.20 25.89
N GLU A 446 -9.71 -24.15 26.20
CA GLU A 446 -9.76 -24.81 27.50
C GLU A 446 -10.35 -26.23 27.36
N THR A 447 -9.77 -27.20 28.04
CA THR A 447 -10.34 -28.55 28.12
C THR A 447 -11.21 -28.71 29.37
N SER A 448 -12.23 -29.58 29.30
CA SER A 448 -12.84 -30.11 30.50
C SER A 448 -11.84 -30.98 31.28
N GLN A 449 -12.17 -31.32 32.53
CA GLN A 449 -11.43 -32.28 33.34
C GLN A 449 -12.41 -33.24 33.99
N THR A 450 -12.04 -34.51 34.09
CA THR A 450 -12.85 -35.53 34.76
C THR A 450 -12.13 -36.06 36.00
N SER A 451 -12.90 -36.30 37.06
CA SER A 451 -12.50 -37.11 38.21
C SER A 451 -13.26 -38.43 38.14
N GLY A 452 -12.61 -39.49 37.69
CA GLY A 452 -13.30 -40.75 37.43
C GLY A 452 -12.35 -41.84 36.99
N ARG A 453 -12.85 -42.77 36.19
CA ARG A 453 -12.02 -43.82 35.60
C ARG A 453 -11.68 -43.55 34.13
N SER A 454 -12.19 -42.46 33.55
CA SER A 454 -11.67 -41.86 32.32
C SER A 454 -10.46 -40.97 32.61
N ASN A 455 -9.59 -40.79 31.62
CA ASN A 455 -8.53 -39.78 31.64
C ASN A 455 -8.83 -38.76 30.53
N PHE A 456 -8.79 -37.49 30.87
CA PHE A 456 -8.94 -36.37 29.95
C PHE A 456 -8.14 -35.21 30.53
N GLU A 457 -6.83 -35.32 30.38
CA GLU A 457 -5.83 -34.61 31.16
C GLU A 457 -4.53 -34.47 30.36
N VAL A 458 -3.71 -33.51 30.75
CA VAL A 458 -2.34 -33.34 30.23
C VAL A 458 -1.46 -34.49 30.70
N ALA A 459 -0.64 -35.04 29.80
CA ALA A 459 0.24 -36.15 30.06
C ALA A 459 1.71 -35.77 29.80
N PRO A 460 2.64 -36.11 30.71
CA PRO A 460 4.05 -35.73 30.60
C PRO A 460 4.87 -36.66 29.69
N SER A 461 4.22 -37.38 28.77
CA SER A 461 4.84 -38.44 27.96
C SER A 461 4.01 -38.72 26.72
N CYS A 462 4.61 -39.36 25.71
CA CYS A 462 3.96 -39.65 24.43
C CYS A 462 3.50 -38.35 23.74
N TYR A 463 4.45 -37.46 23.52
CA TYR A 463 4.29 -36.22 22.77
C TYR A 463 4.95 -36.31 21.39
N TYR A 464 4.55 -35.43 20.50
CA TYR A 464 5.02 -35.38 19.13
C TYR A 464 6.25 -34.47 19.00
N ARG A 465 6.18 -33.22 19.48
CA ARG A 465 7.28 -32.25 19.33
C ARG A 465 7.66 -31.55 20.62
N THR A 466 6.68 -31.02 21.34
CA THR A 466 6.91 -30.27 22.57
C THR A 466 6.70 -31.16 23.79
N ASP A 467 7.29 -30.79 24.92
CA ASP A 467 7.14 -31.58 26.13
C ASP A 467 5.66 -31.55 26.56
N ASN A 468 5.08 -32.71 26.86
CA ASN A 468 3.65 -32.97 27.14
C ASN A 468 2.76 -33.20 25.91
N SER A 469 1.64 -33.89 26.15
CA SER A 469 0.56 -34.08 25.18
C SER A 469 -0.77 -34.21 25.92
N PHE A 470 -1.88 -34.24 25.20
CA PHE A 470 -3.22 -34.40 25.79
C PHE A 470 -3.73 -35.84 25.70
N LYS A 471 -3.99 -36.45 26.85
CA LYS A 471 -4.34 -37.86 26.97
C LYS A 471 -5.84 -38.05 27.08
N ILE A 472 -6.40 -38.83 26.15
CA ILE A 472 -7.84 -39.14 26.09
C ILE A 472 -8.06 -40.63 26.24
N LYS A 473 -8.84 -41.01 27.27
CA LYS A 473 -9.29 -42.36 27.55
C LYS A 473 -10.66 -42.31 28.21
N LEU A 474 -11.72 -42.53 27.42
CA LEU A 474 -13.10 -42.32 27.86
C LEU A 474 -13.86 -43.64 28.06
N ARG A 475 -14.93 -43.60 28.86
CA ARG A 475 -15.82 -44.74 29.13
C ARG A 475 -17.26 -44.39 28.77
N LEU A 476 -18.01 -45.37 28.22
CA LEU A 476 -19.42 -45.20 27.84
C LEU A 476 -20.32 -44.64 28.97
N ASN A 477 -20.09 -45.09 30.21
CA ASN A 477 -20.93 -44.71 31.36
C ASN A 477 -20.55 -43.36 31.99
N GLU A 478 -19.56 -42.64 31.44
CA GLU A 478 -19.15 -41.32 31.92
C GLU A 478 -19.60 -40.23 30.94
N SER A 479 -19.78 -39.01 31.44
CA SER A 479 -20.22 -37.87 30.63
C SER A 479 -19.21 -37.54 29.52
N PRO A 480 -19.67 -37.04 28.36
CA PRO A 480 -18.79 -36.52 27.32
C PRO A 480 -17.81 -35.47 27.86
N GLN A 481 -16.64 -35.40 27.23
CA GLN A 481 -15.60 -34.43 27.55
C GLN A 481 -15.41 -33.46 26.40
N TYR A 482 -14.78 -32.32 26.66
CA TYR A 482 -14.85 -31.17 25.76
C TYR A 482 -13.52 -30.46 25.62
N TRP A 483 -13.18 -30.09 24.38
CA TRP A 483 -12.29 -28.98 24.10
C TRP A 483 -13.16 -27.78 23.75
N ASN A 484 -13.02 -26.69 24.50
CA ASN A 484 -13.85 -25.49 24.38
C ASN A 484 -13.07 -24.36 23.73
N TYR A 485 -13.74 -23.62 22.86
CA TYR A 485 -13.15 -22.57 22.03
C TYR A 485 -13.84 -21.23 22.27
N THR A 486 -13.05 -20.19 22.49
CA THR A 486 -13.52 -18.80 22.60
C THR A 486 -12.92 -17.93 21.49
N LEU A 487 -13.04 -18.37 20.24
CA LEU A 487 -12.46 -17.69 19.07
C LEU A 487 -13.01 -16.27 18.85
N THR A 488 -14.20 -15.95 19.38
CA THR A 488 -14.71 -14.57 19.38
C THR A 488 -13.79 -13.58 20.08
N ASN A 489 -12.95 -14.02 21.02
CA ASN A 489 -11.95 -13.14 21.66
C ASN A 489 -10.79 -12.79 20.73
N LEU A 490 -10.59 -13.58 19.68
CA LEU A 490 -9.54 -13.43 18.68
C LEU A 490 -10.03 -12.74 17.41
N ASN A 491 -11.33 -12.41 17.32
CA ASN A 491 -11.95 -11.76 16.16
C ASN A 491 -11.64 -12.42 14.79
N GLY A 492 -11.40 -13.74 14.79
CA GLY A 492 -11.10 -14.53 13.59
C GLY A 492 -12.14 -15.63 13.36
N ASP A 493 -12.53 -15.82 12.11
CA ASP A 493 -13.40 -16.92 11.71
C ASP A 493 -12.56 -18.17 11.50
N MET A 494 -13.04 -19.32 11.99
CA MET A 494 -12.27 -20.54 11.90
C MET A 494 -12.15 -21.03 10.46
N LYS A 495 -10.92 -21.13 9.97
CA LYS A 495 -10.58 -21.63 8.64
C LYS A 495 -10.23 -23.11 8.64
N ALA A 496 -9.35 -23.50 9.56
CA ALA A 496 -8.91 -24.89 9.68
C ALA A 496 -8.71 -25.31 11.14
N TRP A 497 -8.99 -26.58 11.40
CA TRP A 497 -8.68 -27.27 12.64
C TRP A 497 -7.66 -28.35 12.33
N GLU A 498 -6.56 -28.41 13.05
CA GLU A 498 -5.66 -29.56 12.99
C GLU A 498 -5.12 -29.95 14.36
N ALA A 499 -4.79 -31.23 14.48
CA ALA A 499 -4.10 -31.77 15.64
C ALA A 499 -3.38 -33.05 15.24
N TRP A 500 -2.25 -33.30 15.88
CA TRP A 500 -1.58 -34.59 15.83
C TRP A 500 -2.22 -35.55 16.81
N PHE A 501 -2.29 -36.82 16.44
CA PHE A 501 -2.69 -37.88 17.34
C PHE A 501 -1.82 -39.13 17.17
N ALA A 502 -1.52 -39.78 18.29
CA ALA A 502 -0.89 -41.09 18.32
C ALA A 502 -1.97 -42.17 18.44
N CYS A 503 -1.82 -43.23 17.64
CA CYS A 503 -2.57 -44.46 17.80
C CYS A 503 -1.63 -45.67 17.84
N GLY A 504 -2.02 -46.73 18.53
CA GLY A 504 -1.25 -47.99 18.59
C GLY A 504 -2.12 -49.21 18.30
N ASN A 505 -1.50 -50.34 17.93
CA ASN A 505 -2.18 -51.59 17.54
C ASN A 505 -2.48 -52.54 18.70
N ILE A 506 -1.95 -52.26 19.89
CA ILE A 506 -2.24 -53.03 21.11
C ILE A 506 -3.52 -52.45 21.72
N SER A 507 -4.65 -53.05 21.38
CA SER A 507 -5.98 -52.55 21.75
C SER A 507 -6.98 -53.68 21.95
N GLU A 508 -8.23 -53.31 22.21
CA GLU A 508 -9.43 -54.12 22.14
C GLU A 508 -10.47 -53.40 21.27
N PRO A 509 -11.66 -53.99 21.00
CA PRO A 509 -12.73 -53.30 20.29
C PRO A 509 -13.14 -52.04 21.05
N ALA A 510 -13.00 -50.89 20.42
CA ALA A 510 -13.32 -49.61 21.02
C ALA A 510 -13.59 -48.54 19.97
N ASN A 511 -14.22 -47.46 20.40
CA ASN A 511 -14.38 -46.27 19.57
C ASN A 511 -14.20 -44.96 20.35
N LEU A 512 -13.86 -43.93 19.59
CA LEU A 512 -13.87 -42.54 20.01
C LEU A 512 -14.64 -41.73 18.96
N LEU A 513 -15.73 -41.09 19.39
CA LEU A 513 -16.52 -40.15 18.60
C LEU A 513 -16.07 -38.74 18.94
N VAL A 514 -15.83 -37.95 17.89
CA VAL A 514 -15.39 -36.56 17.97
C VAL A 514 -16.40 -35.70 17.22
N ASN A 515 -17.21 -34.91 17.94
CA ASN A 515 -18.25 -34.08 17.34
C ASN A 515 -17.89 -32.61 17.47
N PHE A 516 -17.74 -31.93 16.33
CA PHE A 516 -17.51 -30.50 16.26
C PHE A 516 -18.86 -29.80 16.39
N LYS A 517 -18.99 -28.90 17.36
CA LYS A 517 -20.27 -28.29 17.76
C LYS A 517 -20.18 -26.77 17.81
N ASN A 518 -21.27 -26.12 17.45
CA ASN A 518 -21.45 -24.70 17.71
C ASN A 518 -21.96 -24.43 19.14
N ARG A 519 -22.10 -23.15 19.51
CA ARG A 519 -22.60 -22.73 20.83
C ARG A 519 -24.00 -23.24 21.19
N ASN A 520 -24.81 -23.59 20.18
CA ASN A 520 -26.16 -24.13 20.37
C ASN A 520 -26.17 -25.67 20.47
N GLY A 521 -25.00 -26.32 20.41
CA GLY A 521 -24.86 -27.78 20.45
C GLY A 521 -25.11 -28.50 19.12
N ASN A 522 -25.36 -27.75 18.03
CA ASN A 522 -25.57 -28.31 16.70
C ASN A 522 -24.24 -28.83 16.14
N ASP A 523 -24.30 -29.99 15.49
CA ASP A 523 -23.12 -30.60 14.86
C ASP A 523 -22.72 -29.83 13.60
N ILE A 524 -21.41 -29.59 13.47
CA ILE A 524 -20.71 -28.99 12.34
C ILE A 524 -20.05 -30.09 11.50
N ALA A 525 -19.31 -30.97 12.16
CA ALA A 525 -18.61 -32.11 11.58
C ALA A 525 -18.51 -33.24 12.62
N LYS A 526 -18.25 -34.47 12.16
CA LYS A 526 -18.04 -35.62 13.06
C LYS A 526 -16.93 -36.50 12.53
N LEU A 527 -16.07 -36.95 13.44
CA LEU A 527 -15.11 -38.01 13.21
C LEU A 527 -15.42 -39.22 14.10
N LYS A 528 -15.06 -40.39 13.61
CA LYS A 528 -15.09 -41.65 14.35
C LYS A 528 -13.76 -42.37 14.18
N PHE A 529 -13.15 -42.67 15.31
CA PHE A 529 -12.02 -43.57 15.44
C PHE A 529 -12.56 -44.91 15.93
N GLU A 530 -12.31 -46.00 15.20
CA GLU A 530 -12.85 -47.32 15.53
C GLU A 530 -11.78 -48.39 15.38
N TYR A 531 -11.54 -49.11 16.48
CA TYR A 531 -10.59 -50.20 16.55
C TYR A 531 -11.26 -51.52 16.19
N ILE A 532 -10.71 -52.20 15.19
CA ILE A 532 -11.24 -53.47 14.68
C ILE A 532 -10.17 -54.57 14.73
N PRO A 533 -10.55 -55.83 14.98
CA PRO A 533 -9.62 -56.96 14.94
C PRO A 533 -9.18 -57.23 13.50
N ASN A 534 -7.87 -57.39 13.28
CA ASN A 534 -7.24 -57.62 11.99
C ASN A 534 -6.05 -58.60 12.09
N GLY A 535 -6.32 -59.80 12.59
CA GLY A 535 -5.36 -60.90 12.71
C GLY A 535 -5.83 -62.00 13.65
N THR A 536 -4.94 -62.93 14.01
CA THR A 536 -5.24 -64.09 14.87
C THR A 536 -4.61 -64.01 16.26
N THR A 537 -3.74 -63.03 16.51
CA THR A 537 -3.01 -62.82 17.76
C THR A 537 -3.63 -61.65 18.52
N LEU A 538 -4.49 -61.94 19.49
CA LEU A 538 -5.08 -60.93 20.37
C LEU A 538 -4.20 -60.77 21.62
N PRO A 539 -3.91 -59.54 22.11
CA PRO A 539 -4.46 -58.23 21.72
C PRO A 539 -3.61 -57.39 20.74
N THR A 540 -2.62 -57.99 20.04
CA THR A 540 -1.65 -57.24 19.22
C THR A 540 -2.10 -56.92 17.79
N ASP A 541 -3.17 -57.57 17.33
CA ASP A 541 -3.61 -57.51 15.93
C ASP A 541 -4.83 -56.58 15.73
N PHE A 542 -4.92 -55.46 16.45
CA PHE A 542 -5.94 -54.45 16.19
C PHE A 542 -5.42 -53.38 15.24
N VAL A 543 -6.30 -52.86 14.38
CA VAL A 543 -6.04 -51.69 13.53
C VAL A 543 -7.09 -50.62 13.79
N LEU A 544 -6.70 -49.38 13.56
CA LEU A 544 -7.59 -48.23 13.71
C LEU A 544 -8.15 -47.81 12.35
N THR A 545 -9.44 -47.54 12.29
CA THR A 545 -10.08 -46.86 11.17
C THR A 545 -10.47 -45.45 11.59
N LEU A 546 -10.21 -44.47 10.72
CA LEU A 546 -10.71 -43.11 10.85
C LEU A 546 -11.83 -42.91 9.84
N SER A 547 -12.95 -42.32 10.27
CA SER A 547 -14.08 -42.01 9.40
C SER A 547 -14.64 -40.63 9.68
N TYR A 548 -15.17 -39.97 8.66
CA TYR A 548 -15.93 -38.73 8.77
C TYR A 548 -17.41 -38.97 8.43
N TRP A 549 -18.30 -38.18 9.01
CA TRP A 549 -19.73 -38.27 8.73
C TRP A 549 -20.10 -37.46 7.49
N ASN A 550 -20.70 -38.09 6.50
CA ASN A 550 -21.16 -37.43 5.28
C ASN A 550 -22.36 -38.18 4.69
N GLU A 551 -23.38 -37.45 4.23
CA GLU A 551 -24.61 -38.05 3.63
C GLU A 551 -25.28 -39.11 4.53
N ASN A 552 -25.38 -38.84 5.83
CA ASN A 552 -25.97 -39.74 6.84
C ASN A 552 -25.29 -41.12 6.98
N LYS A 553 -24.00 -41.21 6.62
CA LYS A 553 -23.19 -42.42 6.81
C LYS A 553 -21.76 -42.06 7.21
N TRP A 554 -21.09 -43.00 7.87
CA TRP A 554 -19.64 -42.92 8.08
C TRP A 554 -18.92 -43.26 6.76
N LYS A 555 -18.04 -42.38 6.31
CA LYS A 555 -17.11 -42.62 5.20
C LYS A 555 -15.71 -42.72 5.78
N GLN A 556 -14.99 -43.80 5.45
CA GLN A 556 -13.63 -43.99 5.91
C GLN A 556 -12.69 -42.97 5.25
N LEU A 557 -11.71 -42.50 6.02
CA LEU A 557 -10.61 -41.62 5.59
C LEU A 557 -9.31 -42.37 5.85
N GLY A 558 -8.60 -42.70 4.77
CA GLY A 558 -7.44 -43.57 4.76
C GLY A 558 -7.80 -45.06 4.80
N GLU A 559 -6.77 -45.90 4.73
CA GLU A 559 -6.88 -47.33 4.99
C GLU A 559 -6.84 -47.61 6.50
N TYR A 560 -6.18 -48.70 6.92
CA TYR A 560 -5.92 -49.00 8.31
C TYR A 560 -4.75 -48.17 8.84
N LEU A 561 -4.94 -47.55 10.00
CA LEU A 561 -3.90 -46.83 10.72
C LEU A 561 -3.20 -47.78 11.69
N PHE A 562 -1.87 -47.63 11.76
CA PHE A 562 -0.99 -48.48 12.56
C PHE A 562 -0.27 -47.63 13.62
N ASN A 563 0.64 -48.25 14.37
CA ASN A 563 1.35 -47.62 15.48
C ASN A 563 2.25 -46.49 14.99
N ASP A 564 1.76 -45.25 15.06
CA ASP A 564 2.43 -44.05 14.57
C ASP A 564 1.70 -42.77 15.03
N TRP A 565 2.32 -41.63 14.71
CA TRP A 565 1.71 -40.31 14.74
C TRP A 565 1.09 -39.96 13.40
N TYR A 566 -0.13 -39.44 13.45
CA TYR A 566 -0.87 -38.93 12.31
C TYR A 566 -1.37 -37.52 12.59
N LYS A 567 -1.51 -36.70 11.55
CA LYS A 567 -2.16 -35.38 11.65
C LYS A 567 -3.49 -35.43 10.92
N ILE A 568 -4.55 -35.02 11.60
CA ILE A 568 -5.84 -34.76 10.95
C ILE A 568 -6.00 -33.25 10.79
N ARG A 569 -6.35 -32.82 9.58
CA ARG A 569 -6.73 -31.45 9.27
C ARG A 569 -8.14 -31.41 8.69
N ILE A 570 -8.99 -30.55 9.25
CA ILE A 570 -10.31 -30.22 8.74
C ILE A 570 -10.29 -28.76 8.32
N GLU A 571 -10.63 -28.48 7.08
CA GLU A 571 -10.53 -27.14 6.51
C GLU A 571 -11.81 -26.75 5.78
N LYS A 572 -12.22 -25.50 5.93
CA LYS A 572 -13.36 -24.90 5.23
C LYS A 572 -13.12 -24.96 3.72
N ASN A 573 -14.09 -25.49 2.97
CA ASN A 573 -14.08 -25.54 1.52
C ASN A 573 -15.37 -24.90 0.99
N GLY A 574 -15.34 -23.57 0.86
CA GLY A 574 -16.53 -22.79 0.52
C GLY A 574 -17.60 -22.81 1.62
N PRO A 575 -18.86 -22.48 1.29
CA PRO A 575 -19.88 -22.22 2.30
C PRO A 575 -20.59 -23.46 2.86
N ALA A 576 -20.36 -24.65 2.28
CA ALA A 576 -21.14 -25.86 2.61
C ALA A 576 -20.32 -27.15 2.74
N SER A 577 -19.00 -27.10 2.52
CA SER A 577 -18.15 -28.28 2.47
C SER A 577 -16.91 -28.13 3.34
N LEU A 578 -16.36 -29.27 3.74
CA LEU A 578 -15.15 -29.42 4.52
C LEU A 578 -14.20 -30.37 3.81
N ASN A 579 -12.93 -30.01 3.77
CA ASN A 579 -11.84 -30.90 3.37
C ASN A 579 -11.29 -31.59 4.61
N TYR A 580 -11.12 -32.91 4.52
CA TYR A 580 -10.53 -33.76 5.53
C TYR A 580 -9.23 -34.30 4.96
N SER A 581 -8.10 -33.93 5.55
CA SER A 581 -6.78 -34.37 5.12
C SER A 581 -6.12 -35.15 6.26
N LEU A 582 -5.66 -36.35 5.97
CA LEU A 582 -4.91 -37.18 6.90
C LEU A 582 -3.46 -37.22 6.46
N TYR A 583 -2.55 -36.93 7.38
CA TYR A 583 -1.11 -36.98 7.14
C TYR A 583 -0.44 -37.97 8.09
N ARG A 584 0.74 -38.45 7.71
CA ARG A 584 1.60 -39.30 8.53
C ARG A 584 3.04 -38.79 8.49
N THR A 585 3.76 -39.03 9.57
CA THR A 585 5.18 -38.71 9.68
C THR A 585 6.07 -39.75 8.99
N GLY A 586 6.93 -39.30 8.08
CA GLY A 586 8.04 -40.06 7.50
C GLY A 586 9.34 -39.25 7.59
N VAL A 587 10.16 -39.23 6.52
CA VAL A 587 11.29 -38.26 6.39
C VAL A 587 10.75 -36.84 6.19
N GLN A 588 9.53 -36.71 5.67
CA GLN A 588 8.72 -35.49 5.58
C GLN A 588 7.27 -35.80 5.99
N VAL A 589 6.43 -34.77 6.18
CA VAL A 589 5.00 -34.94 6.43
C VAL A 589 4.31 -35.26 5.11
N GLU A 590 3.72 -36.44 4.99
CA GLU A 590 3.12 -36.94 3.76
C GLU A 590 1.59 -37.03 3.89
N LEU A 591 0.88 -36.64 2.82
CA LEU A 591 -0.57 -36.81 2.74
C LEU A 591 -0.89 -38.29 2.53
N VAL A 592 -1.62 -38.87 3.48
CA VAL A 592 -2.08 -40.28 3.45
C VAL A 592 -3.39 -40.39 2.68
N ASP A 593 -4.34 -39.51 2.97
CA ASP A 593 -5.63 -39.49 2.30
C ASP A 593 -6.28 -38.11 2.36
N PHE A 594 -7.19 -37.84 1.43
CA PHE A 594 -7.94 -36.61 1.31
C PHE A 594 -9.37 -36.89 0.90
N ALA A 595 -10.33 -36.25 1.56
CA ALA A 595 -11.72 -36.31 1.18
C ALA A 595 -12.44 -34.97 1.38
N THR A 596 -13.49 -34.73 0.59
CA THR A 596 -14.42 -33.62 0.81
C THR A 596 -15.76 -34.17 1.30
N GLY A 597 -16.27 -33.60 2.38
CA GLY A 597 -17.59 -33.90 2.94
C GLY A 597 -18.41 -32.63 3.13
N ASN A 598 -19.73 -32.79 3.25
CA ASN A 598 -20.58 -31.65 3.57
C ASN A 598 -20.39 -31.26 5.04
N GLN A 599 -20.39 -29.96 5.34
CA GLN A 599 -20.65 -29.53 6.70
C GLN A 599 -22.09 -29.92 7.10
N LEU A 600 -22.34 -30.08 8.39
CA LEU A 600 -23.64 -30.48 8.90
C LEU A 600 -24.54 -29.26 9.13
N ILE A 601 -25.23 -29.19 10.27
CA ILE A 601 -26.31 -28.22 10.49
C ILE A 601 -25.76 -26.81 10.71
N ALA A 602 -24.54 -26.70 11.24
CA ALA A 602 -23.90 -25.43 11.55
C ALA A 602 -22.64 -25.21 10.69
N PRO A 603 -22.31 -23.95 10.34
CA PRO A 603 -21.12 -23.64 9.57
C PRO A 603 -19.85 -23.80 10.41
N PHE A 604 -18.73 -24.05 9.74
CA PHE A 604 -17.44 -24.35 10.40
C PHE A 604 -16.89 -23.20 11.25
N GLU A 605 -17.07 -21.97 10.78
CA GLU A 605 -16.68 -20.73 11.50
C GLU A 605 -17.34 -20.58 12.88
N ASN A 606 -18.46 -21.26 13.12
CA ASN A 606 -19.18 -21.22 14.39
C ASN A 606 -18.71 -22.27 15.42
N LEU A 607 -17.53 -22.88 15.24
CA LEU A 607 -17.00 -23.84 16.21
C LEU A 607 -16.90 -23.20 17.60
N ALA A 608 -17.47 -23.88 18.58
CA ALA A 608 -17.38 -23.49 19.99
C ALA A 608 -16.86 -24.62 20.87
N GLN A 609 -17.04 -25.87 20.43
CA GLN A 609 -16.70 -27.03 21.23
C GLN A 609 -16.42 -28.24 20.34
N VAL A 610 -15.42 -29.04 20.73
CA VAL A 610 -15.24 -30.40 20.25
C VAL A 610 -15.62 -31.35 21.39
N GLU A 611 -16.67 -32.14 21.17
CA GLU A 611 -17.17 -33.14 22.10
C GLU A 611 -16.53 -34.50 21.84
N TRP A 612 -16.00 -35.10 22.89
CA TRP A 612 -15.32 -36.39 22.91
C TRP A 612 -16.14 -37.39 23.72
N ARG A 613 -16.45 -38.55 23.13
CA ARG A 613 -17.18 -39.63 23.83
C ARG A 613 -16.89 -41.01 23.25
N SER A 614 -17.12 -42.06 24.04
CA SER A 614 -17.08 -43.46 23.58
C SER A 614 -18.45 -44.10 23.72
N THR A 615 -18.77 -45.08 22.85
CA THR A 615 -20.03 -45.84 22.91
C THR A 615 -19.86 -47.33 23.18
N GLN A 616 -18.64 -47.83 23.39
CA GLN A 616 -18.36 -49.25 23.67
C GLN A 616 -17.99 -49.50 25.14
N ASN A 617 -18.28 -50.70 25.66
CA ASN A 617 -18.14 -51.13 27.06
C ASN A 617 -17.80 -52.63 27.13
N PRO A 618 -16.96 -53.17 28.06
CA PRO A 618 -16.06 -52.55 29.04
C PRO A 618 -14.56 -52.77 28.71
N VAL A 619 -13.74 -51.94 29.38
CA VAL A 619 -12.26 -51.77 29.27
C VAL A 619 -11.89 -50.71 28.22
N VAL A 620 -11.29 -49.66 28.79
CA VAL A 620 -10.42 -48.63 28.23
C VAL A 620 -10.53 -48.38 26.72
N CYS A 621 -11.17 -47.27 26.32
CA CYS A 621 -10.88 -46.67 25.02
C CYS A 621 -9.34 -46.60 24.85
N PRO A 622 -8.78 -47.10 23.74
CA PRO A 622 -7.36 -47.06 23.48
C PRO A 622 -6.85 -45.65 23.67
N LEU A 623 -5.69 -45.57 24.28
CA LEU A 623 -5.12 -44.34 24.74
C LEU A 623 -4.74 -43.49 23.53
N PHE A 624 -5.52 -42.45 23.26
CA PHE A 624 -5.12 -41.42 22.31
C PHE A 624 -4.30 -40.38 23.04
N PHE A 625 -3.16 -40.03 22.45
CA PHE A 625 -2.43 -38.83 22.79
C PHE A 625 -2.61 -37.85 21.64
N TRP A 626 -2.94 -36.61 21.97
CA TRP A 626 -3.11 -35.51 21.03
C TRP A 626 -2.05 -34.46 21.29
N ASP A 627 -1.52 -33.85 20.25
CA ASP A 627 -0.47 -32.85 20.38
C ASP A 627 -0.54 -31.81 19.26
N GLU A 628 0.13 -30.68 19.45
CA GLU A 628 0.28 -29.58 18.49
C GLU A 628 -1.08 -29.23 17.82
N HIS A 629 -2.08 -28.94 18.67
CA HIS A 629 -3.40 -28.55 18.22
C HIS A 629 -3.34 -27.12 17.68
N LYS A 630 -3.71 -26.94 16.42
CA LYS A 630 -3.68 -25.64 15.75
C LYS A 630 -5.05 -25.28 15.16
N VAL A 631 -5.40 -24.01 15.27
CA VAL A 631 -6.57 -23.40 14.63
C VAL A 631 -6.09 -22.27 13.73
N GLU A 632 -6.36 -22.38 12.42
CA GLU A 632 -6.14 -21.28 11.48
C GLU A 632 -7.36 -20.37 11.42
N LEU A 633 -7.11 -19.07 11.35
CA LEU A 633 -8.14 -18.03 11.35
C LEU A 633 -8.14 -17.27 10.02
N GLU A 634 -9.33 -16.85 9.58
CA GLU A 634 -9.58 -15.93 8.46
C GLU A 634 -9.63 -14.46 8.90
#